data_AF-A0A7X8CZ15-F1
#
_entry.id   AF-A0A7X8CZ15-F1
#
_cell.length_a   1.000
_cell.length_b   1.000
_cell.length_c   1.000
_cell.angle_alpha   90.00
_cell.angle_beta   90.00
_cell.angle_gamma   90.00
#
_symmetry.space_group_name_H-M   'P 1'
#
loop_
_entity.id
_entity.type
_entity.pdbx_description
1 polymer ?
#
loop_
_entity_poly.entity_id
_entity_poly.type
_entity_poly.pdbx_seq_one_letter_code
_entity_poly.pdbx_strand_id
1 'polypeptide(L)' 'MRKSGILERHLNVLFPLPAVAFVVVMMVFPVLYTLFLSFSNWNLTSGMPFSLVGFRS' A
#
# COMPACT_ATOMS: atom_id res chain seq x y z
N MET A 1 6.46 41.54 2.64
CA MET A 1 6.71 40.66 1.48
C MET A 1 6.54 39.21 1.95
N ARG A 2 5.34 38.64 1.88
CA ARG A 2 5.11 37.23 2.27
C ARG A 2 5.79 36.37 1.21
N LYS A 3 6.77 35.56 1.61
CA LYS A 3 7.33 34.52 0.75
C LYS A 3 6.17 33.57 0.47
N SER A 4 5.64 33.60 -0.74
CA SER A 4 4.66 32.64 -1.20
C SER A 4 5.32 31.27 -1.23
N GLY A 5 5.27 30.59 -0.09
CA GLY A 5 5.81 29.26 0.08
C GLY A 5 5.04 28.31 -0.82
N ILE A 6 5.72 27.28 -1.32
CA ILE A 6 5.16 26.20 -2.14
C ILE A 6 3.83 25.67 -1.53
N LEU A 7 3.74 25.69 -0.20
CA LEU A 7 2.54 25.33 0.55
C LEU A 7 1.30 26.16 0.19
N GLU A 8 1.41 27.49 0.04
CA GLU A 8 0.29 28.38 -0.26
C GLU A 8 -0.27 28.12 -1.67
N ARG A 9 0.60 27.74 -2.61
CA ARG A 9 0.24 27.43 -3.99
C ARG A 9 -0.44 26.07 -4.16
N HIS A 10 -0.16 25.13 -3.26
CA HIS A 10 -0.66 23.75 -3.34
C HIS A 10 -1.71 23.40 -2.26
N LEU A 11 -2.20 24.37 -1.48
CA LEU A 11 -3.25 24.17 -0.47
C LEU A 11 -4.44 23.37 -1.01
N ASN A 12 -4.95 23.70 -2.19
CA ASN A 12 -6.09 23.02 -2.81
C ASN A 12 -5.82 21.53 -3.13
N VAL A 13 -4.56 21.14 -3.29
CA VAL A 13 -4.15 19.75 -3.51
C VAL A 13 -3.81 19.07 -2.18
N LEU A 14 -3.19 19.80 -1.25
CA LEU A 14 -2.74 19.26 0.04
C LEU A 14 -3.93 18.79 0.92
N PHE A 15 -5.09 19.44 0.80
CA PHE A 15 -6.31 19.03 1.53
C PHE A 15 -6.87 17.68 1.07
N PRO A 16 -7.11 17.42 -0.23
CA PRO A 16 -7.62 16.12 -0.69
C PRO A 16 -6.55 15.01 -0.75
N LEU A 17 -5.27 15.35 -0.85
CA LEU A 17 -4.16 14.37 -0.97
C LEU A 17 -4.15 13.28 0.12
N PRO A 18 -4.31 13.57 1.43
CA PRO A 18 -4.37 12.54 2.45
C PRO A 18 -5.59 11.61 2.30
N ALA A 19 -6.74 12.13 1.86
CA ALA A 19 -7.92 11.31 1.61
C ALA A 19 -7.70 10.37 0.42
N VAL A 20 -7.14 10.88 -0.67
CA VAL A 20 -6.79 10.05 -1.85
C VAL A 20 -5.73 9.01 -1.49
N ALA A 21 -4.69 9.40 -0.76
CA ALA A 21 -3.66 8.48 -0.29
C ALA A 21 -4.26 7.35 0.56
N PHE A 22 -5.21 7.66 1.44
CA PHE A 22 -5.91 6.66 2.24
C PHE A 22 -6.67 5.65 1.37
N VAL A 23 -7.43 6.12 0.38
CA VAL A 23 -8.18 5.25 -0.54
C VAL A 23 -7.23 4.39 -1.37
N VAL A 24 -6.16 4.98 -1.90
CA VAL A 24 -5.14 4.25 -2.66
C VAL A 24 -4.49 3.18 -1.80
N VAL A 25 -4.13 3.48 -0.55
CA VAL A 25 -3.59 2.49 0.38
C VAL A 25 -4.61 1.38 0.64
N MET A 26 -5.87 1.71 0.89
CA MET A 26 -6.94 0.73 1.09
C MET A 26 -7.18 -0.17 -0.13
N MET A 27 -6.93 0.31 -1.35
CA MET A 27 -7.03 -0.50 -2.57
C MET A 27 -5.76 -1.31 -2.86
N VAL A 28 -4.58 -0.71 -2.70
CA VAL A 28 -3.29 -1.33 -3.04
C VAL A 28 -2.89 -2.37 -2.00
N PHE A 29 -3.16 -2.10 -0.71
CA PHE A 29 -2.86 -3.02 0.38
C PHE A 29 -3.43 -4.44 0.18
N PRO A 30 -4.75 -4.63 -0.05
CA PRO A 30 -5.30 -5.98 -0.23
C PRO A 30 -4.77 -6.65 -1.50
N VAL A 31 -4.50 -5.90 -2.58
CA VAL A 31 -3.94 -6.45 -3.83
C VAL A 31 -2.51 -6.95 -3.61
N LEU A 32 -1.67 -6.18 -2.92
CA LEU A 32 -0.32 -6.60 -2.57
C LEU A 32 -0.33 -7.79 -1.61
N TYR A 33 -1.25 -7.79 -0.65
CA TYR A 33 -1.41 -8.89 0.29
C TYR A 33 -1.78 -10.19 -0.42
N THR A 34 -2.79 -10.17 -1.30
CA THR A 34 -3.19 -11.36 -2.08
C THR A 34 -2.10 -11.79 -3.06
N LEU A 35 -1.38 -10.86 -3.66
CA LEU A 35 -0.24 -11.15 -4.52
C LEU A 35 0.86 -11.86 -3.72
N PHE A 36 1.25 -11.35 -2.55
CA PHE A 36 2.22 -11.99 -1.68
C PHE A 36 1.76 -13.37 -1.19
N LEU A 37 0.47 -13.50 -0.86
CA LEU A 37 -0.14 -14.78 -0.50
C LEU A 37 -0.11 -15.77 -1.69
N SER A 38 -0.29 -15.31 -2.92
CA SER A 38 -0.23 -16.16 -4.11
C SER A 38 1.16 -16.77 -4.33
N PHE A 39 2.21 -16.11 -3.82
CA PHE A 39 3.58 -16.62 -3.86
C PHE A 39 4.00 -17.39 -2.59
N SER A 40 3.18 -17.42 -1.53
CA SER A 40 3.51 -18.07 -0.27
C SER A 40 2.47 -19.12 0.13
N ASN A 41 2.90 -20.27 0.64
CA ASN A 41 2.00 -21.33 1.11
C ASN A 41 1.40 -21.03 2.50
N TRP A 42 1.42 -19.76 2.91
CA TRP A 42 1.06 -19.35 4.26
C TRP A 42 -0.45 -19.19 4.34
N ASN A 43 -1.09 -20.02 5.16
CA ASN A 43 -2.50 -19.87 5.47
C ASN A 43 -2.69 -19.91 7.01
N LEU A 44 -3.77 -19.31 7.49
CA LEU A 44 -4.06 -19.15 8.93
C LEU A 44 -4.35 -20.48 9.66
N THR A 45 -4.53 -21.58 8.93
CA THR A 45 -4.91 -22.90 9.45
C THR A 45 -3.80 -23.95 9.34
N SER A 46 -2.77 -23.71 8.54
CA SER A 46 -1.64 -24.60 8.35
C SER A 46 -0.52 -24.10 9.23
N GLY A 47 -0.20 -24.83 10.31
CA GLY A 47 1.05 -24.67 11.05
C GLY A 47 2.29 -25.03 10.22
N MET A 48 2.23 -24.91 8.89
CA MET A 48 3.35 -25.12 8.00
C MET A 48 4.28 -23.89 8.02
N PRO A 49 5.60 -24.11 7.94
CA PRO A 49 6.56 -23.01 7.85
C PRO A 49 6.28 -22.17 6.60
N PHE A 50 6.44 -20.84 6.74
CA PHE A 50 6.36 -19.91 5.62
C PHE A 50 7.29 -20.38 4.48
N SER A 51 6.72 -20.83 3.37
CA SER A 51 7.47 -21.22 2.17
C SER A 51 6.97 -20.43 0.98
N LEU A 52 7.91 -19.76 0.30
CA LEU A 52 7.66 -19.12 -0.99
C LEU A 52 7.60 -20.22 -2.05
N VAL A 53 6.40 -20.49 -2.55
CA VAL A 53 6.13 -21.57 -3.51
C VAL A 53 6.63 -21.18 -4.90
N GLY A 54 6.65 -19.88 -5.22
CA GLY A 54 7.00 -19.35 -6.54
C GLY A 54 8.47 -19.50 -6.98
N PHE A 55 9.39 -19.82 -6.07
CA PHE A 55 10.82 -20.00 -6.39
C PHE A 55 11.28 -21.47 -6.35
N ARG A 56 10.38 -22.41 -6.08
CA ARG A 56 10.69 -23.84 -6.19
C ARG A 56 10.31 -24.30 -7.60
N SER A 57 11.30 -24.27 -8.50
CA SER A 57 11.25 -24.96 -9.78
C SER A 57 11.43 -26.47 -9.60
#